data_AF-A0A2M8YLN3-F1
#
_entry.id   AF-A0A2M8YLN3-F1
#
_cell.length_a   1.000
_cell.length_b   1.000
_cell.length_c   1.000
_cell.angle_alpha   90.00
_cell.angle_beta   90.00
_cell.angle_gamma   90.00
#
_symmetry.space_group_name_H-M   'P 1'
#
loop_
_entity.id
_entity.type
_entity.pdbx_description
1 polymer ?
#
loop_
_entity_poly.entity_id
_entity_poly.type
_entity_poly.pdbx_seq_one_letter_code
_entity_poly.pdbx_strand_id
1 'polypeptide(L)'
;MIVALLNQKGGVGKTTLATHIAGELALHGQHVVLLDADPQGSSLDWTQRRSQQGLPRLFSAVGLARETLHQEAPELARRADHVIIDGPPRIAALARSALLAAERVLIPVQPSPYDLWASAEMVALIREAQVFRPALRAAFVINRRVSTTVIGREARQSLAEQPLPALRSEVHQRIVFADSVAAGRLARETAPDSAAAREITALVDELLRWPT
;
A
#
# COMPACT_ATOMS: atom_id res chain seq x y z
N MET A 1 -12.39 -4.65 -6.03
CA MET A 1 -11.90 -4.45 -4.65
C MET A 1 -11.21 -3.09 -4.53
N ILE A 2 -11.44 -2.35 -3.43
CA ILE A 2 -10.74 -1.09 -3.13
C ILE A 2 -9.78 -1.27 -1.94
N VAL A 3 -8.48 -1.07 -2.17
CA VAL A 3 -7.42 -1.19 -1.15
C VAL A 3 -6.73 0.14 -0.95
N ALA A 4 -6.63 0.62 0.28
CA ALA A 4 -5.89 1.83 0.62
C ALA A 4 -4.61 1.53 1.40
N LEU A 5 -3.51 2.16 1.01
CA LEU A 5 -2.24 2.12 1.74
C LEU A 5 -2.12 3.40 2.57
N LEU A 6 -2.33 3.29 3.88
CA LEU A 6 -2.46 4.44 4.77
C LEU A 6 -1.50 4.35 5.95
N ASN A 7 -0.79 5.43 6.23
CA ASN A 7 -0.02 5.64 7.45
C ASN A 7 0.33 7.13 7.56
N GLN A 8 0.14 7.71 8.76
CA GLN A 8 0.50 9.10 9.05
C GLN A 8 2.00 9.35 8.92
N LYS A 9 2.84 8.33 9.16
CA LYS A 9 4.28 8.43 9.00
C LYS A 9 4.71 8.44 7.53
N GLY A 10 5.57 9.40 7.17
CA GLY A 10 6.25 9.45 5.87
C GLY A 10 7.35 8.39 5.76
N GLY A 11 7.68 7.97 4.53
CA GLY A 11 8.83 7.08 4.29
C GLY A 11 8.67 5.61 4.68
N VAL A 12 7.49 5.18 5.12
CA VAL A 12 7.17 3.76 5.42
C VAL A 12 6.93 2.91 4.16
N GLY A 13 7.02 3.51 2.96
CA GLY A 13 6.92 2.82 1.68
C GLY A 13 5.50 2.60 1.14
N LYS A 14 4.55 3.50 1.44
CA LYS A 14 3.18 3.47 0.90
C LYS A 14 3.18 3.41 -0.63
N THR A 15 3.74 4.42 -1.31
CA THR A 15 3.86 4.50 -2.78
C THR A 15 4.58 3.29 -3.39
N THR A 16 5.67 2.83 -2.76
CA THR A 16 6.39 1.64 -3.24
C THR A 16 5.49 0.42 -3.23
N LEU A 17 4.80 0.14 -2.11
CA LEU A 17 3.86 -0.98 -2.05
C LEU A 17 2.64 -0.78 -2.96
N ALA A 18 2.13 0.44 -3.08
CA ALA A 18 0.96 0.75 -3.92
C ALA A 18 1.24 0.43 -5.39
N THR A 19 2.36 0.93 -5.92
CA THR A 19 2.81 0.68 -7.30
C THR A 19 3.15 -0.80 -7.54
N HIS A 20 3.75 -1.48 -6.56
CA HIS A 20 4.08 -2.91 -6.68
C HIS A 20 2.85 -3.82 -6.62
N ILE A 21 1.91 -3.55 -5.72
CA ILE A 21 0.64 -4.29 -5.64
C ILE A 21 -0.18 -4.06 -6.92
N ALA A 22 -0.32 -2.82 -7.38
CA ALA A 22 -1.03 -2.51 -8.61
C ALA A 22 -0.39 -3.16 -9.83
N GLY A 23 0.94 -3.15 -9.90
CA GLY A 23 1.70 -3.78 -10.96
C GLY A 23 1.57 -5.30 -10.99
N GLU A 24 1.68 -5.98 -9.84
CA GLU A 24 1.53 -7.43 -9.75
C GLU A 24 0.11 -7.87 -10.15
N LEU A 25 -0.92 -7.17 -9.66
CA LEU A 25 -2.31 -7.44 -10.04
C LEU A 25 -2.53 -7.27 -11.56
N ALA A 26 -1.97 -6.21 -12.14
CA ALA A 26 -2.04 -5.99 -13.59
C ALA A 26 -1.32 -7.09 -14.39
N LEU A 27 -0.17 -7.58 -13.89
CA LEU A 27 0.54 -8.70 -14.50
C LEU A 27 -0.22 -10.03 -14.38
N HIS A 28 -1.13 -10.15 -13.40
CA HIS A 28 -2.11 -11.23 -13.31
C HIS A 28 -3.34 -11.02 -14.21
N GLY A 29 -3.29 -10.06 -15.14
CA GLY A 29 -4.35 -9.78 -16.11
C GLY A 29 -5.54 -9.00 -15.56
N GLN A 30 -5.45 -8.48 -14.34
CA GLN A 30 -6.54 -7.68 -13.74
C GLN A 30 -6.50 -6.24 -14.24
N HIS A 31 -7.67 -5.62 -14.40
CA HIS A 31 -7.79 -4.21 -14.68
C HIS A 31 -7.63 -3.42 -13.38
N VAL A 32 -6.54 -2.66 -13.27
CA VAL A 32 -6.19 -1.91 -12.05
C VAL A 32 -6.20 -0.41 -12.29
N VAL A 33 -6.76 0.33 -11.34
CA VAL A 33 -6.64 1.78 -11.22
C VAL A 33 -5.89 2.13 -9.94
N LEU A 34 -4.81 2.89 -10.06
CA LEU A 34 -4.09 3.47 -8.92
C LEU A 34 -4.53 4.92 -8.75
N LEU A 35 -5.06 5.24 -7.56
CA LEU A 35 -5.40 6.59 -7.13
C LEU A 35 -4.27 7.15 -6.29
N ASP A 36 -3.62 8.19 -6.80
CA ASP A 36 -2.62 8.94 -6.04
C ASP A 36 -3.34 10.03 -5.22
N ALA A 37 -3.56 9.76 -3.94
CA ALA A 37 -4.19 10.68 -3.01
C ALA A 37 -3.16 11.53 -2.24
N ASP A 38 -1.87 11.40 -2.56
CA ASP A 38 -0.81 12.21 -1.99
C ASP A 38 -0.57 13.46 -2.87
N PRO A 39 -0.69 14.69 -2.32
CA PRO A 39 -0.33 15.90 -3.05
C PRO A 39 1.10 15.89 -3.62
N GLN A 40 2.01 15.06 -3.09
CA GLN A 40 3.36 14.89 -3.65
C GLN A 40 3.39 14.14 -4.99
N GLY A 41 2.33 13.42 -5.37
CA GLY A 41 2.22 12.79 -6.70
C GLY A 41 3.24 11.69 -6.97
N SER A 42 3.78 11.03 -5.94
CA SER A 42 4.90 10.08 -6.09
C SER A 42 4.55 8.87 -6.96
N SER A 43 3.28 8.42 -6.97
CA SER A 43 2.83 7.31 -7.81
C SER A 43 2.62 7.75 -9.26
N LEU A 44 2.19 9.01 -9.48
CA LEU A 44 2.14 9.60 -10.82
C LEU A 44 3.53 9.76 -11.42
N ASP A 45 4.49 10.24 -10.63
CA ASP A 45 5.89 10.34 -11.03
C ASP A 45 6.47 8.98 -11.44
N TRP A 46 6.15 7.90 -10.71
CA TRP A 46 6.56 6.55 -11.08
C TRP A 46 6.01 6.15 -12.46
N THR A 47 4.73 6.45 -12.71
CA THR A 47 4.08 6.17 -14.01
C THR A 47 4.71 6.99 -15.14
N GLN A 48 5.08 8.24 -14.87
CA GLN A 48 5.78 9.10 -15.83
C GLN A 48 7.17 8.53 -16.17
N ARG A 49 7.96 8.14 -15.15
CA ARG A 49 9.27 7.50 -15.36
C ARG A 49 9.16 6.23 -16.19
N ARG A 50 8.14 5.40 -15.92
CA ARG A 50 7.85 4.20 -16.72
C ARG A 50 7.64 4.54 -18.19
N SER A 51 6.84 5.56 -18.48
CA SER A 51 6.57 6.02 -19.84
C SER A 51 7.84 6.56 -20.53
N GLN A 52 8.67 7.31 -19.81
CA GLN A 52 9.94 7.84 -20.34
C GLN A 52 10.94 6.75 -20.71
N GLN A 53 10.86 5.59 -20.04
CA GLN A 53 11.64 4.40 -20.37
C GLN A 53 11.07 3.59 -21.55
N GLY A 54 9.97 4.05 -22.17
CA GLY A 54 9.30 3.33 -23.26
C GLY A 54 8.61 2.04 -22.84
N LEU A 55 8.37 1.84 -21.54
CA LEU A 55 7.74 0.63 -21.02
C LEU A 55 6.21 0.71 -21.17
N PRO A 56 5.53 -0.43 -21.47
CA PRO A 56 4.09 -0.46 -21.60
C PRO A 56 3.40 -0.13 -20.26
N ARG A 57 2.28 0.59 -20.32
CA ARG A 57 1.47 0.90 -19.14
C ARG A 57 0.92 -0.39 -18.53
N LEU A 58 1.14 -0.58 -17.23
CA LEU A 58 0.58 -1.73 -16.48
C LEU A 58 -0.83 -1.43 -15.96
N PHE A 59 -1.04 -0.24 -15.40
CA PHE A 59 -2.31 0.18 -14.80
C PHE A 59 -2.59 1.66 -15.09
N SER A 60 -3.83 2.08 -14.92
CA SER A 60 -4.19 3.51 -15.00
C SER A 60 -3.84 4.20 -13.69
N ALA A 61 -3.16 5.35 -13.73
CA ALA A 61 -2.86 6.15 -12.55
C ALA A 61 -3.57 7.51 -12.63
N VAL A 62 -4.27 7.90 -11.57
CA VAL A 62 -5.08 9.12 -11.50
C VAL A 62 -4.74 9.89 -10.22
N GLY A 63 -4.39 11.17 -10.36
CA GLY A 63 -4.20 12.07 -9.23
C GLY A 63 -5.52 12.50 -8.63
N LEU A 64 -5.73 12.19 -7.34
CA LEU A 64 -6.97 12.49 -6.63
C LEU A 64 -6.72 12.82 -5.15
N ALA A 65 -5.85 13.80 -4.89
CA ALA A 65 -5.65 14.36 -3.56
C ALA A 65 -6.81 15.31 -3.17
N ARG A 66 -8.03 14.76 -3.03
CA ARG A 66 -9.26 15.50 -2.69
C ARG A 66 -9.99 14.85 -1.54
N GLU A 67 -10.59 15.67 -0.68
CA GLU A 67 -11.41 15.17 0.44
C GLU A 67 -12.69 14.47 -0.03
N THR A 68 -13.05 14.59 -1.31
CA THR A 68 -14.15 13.89 -1.99
C THR A 68 -13.77 12.52 -2.56
N LEU A 69 -12.55 12.03 -2.34
CA LEU A 69 -12.08 10.75 -2.89
C LEU A 69 -13.03 9.56 -2.61
N HIS A 70 -13.70 9.52 -1.47
CA HIS A 70 -14.73 8.52 -1.15
C HIS A 70 -15.95 8.49 -2.09
N GLN A 71 -16.20 9.56 -2.83
CA GLN A 71 -17.30 9.66 -3.81
C GLN A 71 -16.84 9.21 -5.19
N GLU A 72 -15.58 9.49 -5.55
CA GLU A 72 -15.04 9.23 -6.89
C GLU A 72 -14.42 7.82 -7.02
N ALA A 73 -13.79 7.30 -5.95
CA ALA A 73 -13.17 5.97 -5.97
C ALA A 73 -14.16 4.82 -6.26
N PRO A 74 -15.40 4.81 -5.71
CA PRO A 74 -16.41 3.81 -6.08
C PRO A 74 -16.80 3.85 -7.55
N GLU A 75 -16.88 5.03 -8.16
CA GLU A 75 -17.18 5.18 -9.59
C GLU A 75 -16.11 4.54 -10.47
N LEU A 76 -14.85 4.70 -10.10
CA LEU A 76 -13.72 4.07 -10.78
C LEU A 76 -13.69 2.55 -10.55
N ALA A 77 -14.06 2.10 -9.34
CA ALA A 77 -14.19 0.69 -9.02
C ALA A 77 -15.27 -0.03 -9.86
N ARG A 78 -16.24 0.70 -10.43
CA ARG A 78 -17.21 0.10 -11.37
C ARG A 78 -16.62 -0.27 -12.73
N ARG A 79 -15.41 0.21 -13.05
CA ARG A 79 -14.73 0.01 -14.35
C ARG A 79 -13.41 -0.74 -14.24
N ALA A 80 -13.05 -1.21 -13.05
CA ALA A 80 -11.79 -1.87 -12.77
C ALA A 80 -12.03 -3.02 -11.78
N ASP A 81 -11.24 -4.09 -11.91
CA ASP A 81 -11.30 -5.20 -10.96
C ASP A 81 -10.75 -4.76 -9.58
N HIS A 82 -9.73 -3.90 -9.61
CA HIS A 82 -9.08 -3.38 -8.41
C HIS A 82 -8.80 -1.89 -8.48
N VAL A 83 -9.01 -1.21 -7.35
CA VAL A 83 -8.58 0.17 -7.11
C VAL A 83 -7.58 0.16 -5.95
N ILE A 84 -6.39 0.72 -6.19
CA ILE A 84 -5.34 0.88 -5.19
C ILE A 84 -5.21 2.36 -4.87
N ILE A 85 -5.33 2.74 -3.60
CA ILE A 85 -5.23 4.12 -3.14
C ILE A 85 -3.87 4.30 -2.44
N ASP A 86 -3.01 5.14 -3.00
CA ASP A 86 -1.77 5.60 -2.37
C ASP A 86 -2.09 6.83 -1.50
N GLY A 87 -2.13 6.65 -0.18
CA GLY A 87 -2.57 7.70 0.73
C GLY A 87 -1.47 8.70 1.11
N PRO A 88 -1.84 9.94 1.47
CA PRO A 88 -0.88 10.96 1.90
C PRO A 88 -0.29 10.67 3.29
N PRO A 89 0.92 11.16 3.59
CA PRO A 89 1.39 11.30 4.97
C PRO A 89 0.73 12.50 5.65
N ARG A 90 0.41 12.39 6.95
CA ARG A 90 0.03 13.50 7.86
C ARG A 90 -1.25 14.30 7.50
N ILE A 91 -1.96 14.00 6.42
CA ILE A 91 -3.20 14.72 6.03
C ILE A 91 -4.43 13.92 6.44
N ALA A 92 -4.97 14.21 7.63
CA ALA A 92 -6.06 13.45 8.24
C ALA A 92 -7.35 13.44 7.40
N ALA A 93 -7.73 14.56 6.77
CA ALA A 93 -8.97 14.63 5.98
C ALA A 93 -8.94 13.74 4.73
N LEU A 94 -7.81 13.74 4.00
CA LEU A 94 -7.59 12.84 2.86
C LEU A 94 -7.52 11.37 3.31
N ALA A 95 -6.84 11.08 4.41
CA ALA A 95 -6.80 9.73 4.98
C ALA A 95 -8.21 9.23 5.34
N ARG A 96 -9.05 10.07 5.95
CA ARG A 96 -10.47 9.76 6.25
C ARG A 96 -11.27 9.50 4.98
N SER A 97 -11.08 10.31 3.94
CA SER A 97 -11.74 10.07 2.64
C SER A 97 -11.33 8.73 2.03
N ALA A 98 -10.03 8.37 2.09
CA ALA A 98 -9.56 7.06 1.65
C ALA A 98 -10.14 5.90 2.48
N LEU A 99 -10.26 6.07 3.81
CA LEU A 99 -10.89 5.07 4.70
C LEU A 99 -12.36 4.84 4.34
N LEU A 100 -13.10 5.92 4.04
CA LEU A 100 -14.51 5.84 3.65
C LEU A 100 -14.69 5.19 2.27
N ALA A 101 -13.69 5.24 1.40
CA ALA A 101 -13.69 4.57 0.10
C ALA A 101 -13.33 3.08 0.18
N ALA A 102 -12.38 2.74 1.05
CA ALA A 102 -11.73 1.44 1.05
C ALA A 102 -12.61 0.30 1.57
N GLU A 103 -12.35 -0.89 1.05
CA GLU A 103 -12.81 -2.16 1.62
C GLU A 103 -11.73 -2.74 2.54
N ARG A 104 -10.46 -2.59 2.14
CA ARG A 104 -9.29 -3.07 2.87
C ARG A 104 -8.27 -1.96 3.02
N VAL A 105 -7.66 -1.86 4.20
CA VAL A 105 -6.60 -0.90 4.51
C VAL A 105 -5.36 -1.66 4.90
N LEU A 106 -4.27 -1.38 4.19
CA LEU A 106 -2.93 -1.82 4.56
C LEU A 106 -2.24 -0.65 5.26
N ILE A 107 -1.61 -0.94 6.40
CA ILE A 107 -0.86 0.02 7.19
C ILE A 107 0.62 -0.39 7.13
N PRO A 108 1.41 0.14 6.17
CA PRO A 108 2.82 -0.19 6.07
C PRO A 108 3.56 0.34 7.28
N VAL A 109 4.34 -0.49 7.96
CA VAL A 109 5.14 -0.12 9.14
C VAL A 109 6.53 -0.71 9.04
N GLN A 110 7.53 0.00 9.55
CA GLN A 110 8.86 -0.58 9.73
C GLN A 110 8.91 -1.38 11.04
N PRO A 111 9.78 -2.41 11.15
CA PRO A 111 9.92 -3.21 12.37
C PRO A 111 10.69 -2.42 13.45
N SER A 112 10.06 -1.38 13.98
CA SER A 112 10.62 -0.46 14.98
C SER A 112 9.52 -0.02 15.94
N PRO A 113 9.76 0.00 17.27
CA PRO A 113 8.77 0.45 18.25
C PRO A 113 8.22 1.85 17.94
N TYR A 114 9.08 2.77 17.48
CA TYR A 114 8.67 4.13 17.12
C TYR A 114 7.71 4.17 15.93
N ASP A 115 7.87 3.27 14.95
CA ASP A 115 6.96 3.16 13.81
C ASP A 115 5.59 2.64 14.24
N LEU A 116 5.57 1.70 15.18
CA LEU A 116 4.33 1.17 15.74
C LEU A 116 3.58 2.23 16.54
N TRP A 117 4.27 2.97 17.42
CA TRP A 117 3.65 4.07 18.15
C TRP A 117 3.14 5.17 17.22
N ALA A 118 3.89 5.50 16.15
CA ALA A 118 3.46 6.47 15.15
C ALA A 118 2.20 6.02 14.37
N SER A 119 1.88 4.72 14.39
CA SER A 119 0.67 4.19 13.74
C SER A 119 -0.59 4.28 14.62
N ALA A 120 -0.47 4.62 15.91
CA ALA A 120 -1.60 4.68 16.84
C ALA A 120 -2.70 5.65 16.38
N GLU A 121 -2.34 6.81 15.84
CA GLU A 121 -3.30 7.76 15.25
C GLU A 121 -4.04 7.17 14.05
N MET A 122 -3.35 6.39 13.21
CA MET A 122 -3.95 5.71 12.07
C MET A 122 -4.94 4.63 12.54
N VAL A 123 -4.58 3.88 13.58
CA VAL A 123 -5.46 2.88 14.22
C VAL A 123 -6.73 3.55 14.77
N ALA A 124 -6.59 4.68 15.45
CA ALA A 124 -7.74 5.43 15.97
C ALA A 124 -8.68 5.88 14.84
N LEU A 125 -8.14 6.44 13.76
CA LEU A 125 -8.92 6.83 12.57
C LEU A 125 -9.63 5.64 11.92
N ILE A 126 -8.98 4.47 11.84
CA ILE A 126 -9.59 3.25 11.30
C ILE A 126 -10.74 2.80 12.20
N ARG A 127 -10.56 2.82 13.52
CA ARG A 127 -11.61 2.44 14.49
C ARG A 127 -12.81 3.38 14.40
N GLU A 128 -12.58 4.68 14.29
CA GLU A 128 -13.62 5.68 14.01
C GLU A 128 -14.37 5.35 12.72
N ALA A 129 -13.64 5.07 11.63
CA ALA A 129 -14.25 4.72 10.34
C ALA A 129 -15.04 3.41 10.40
N GLN A 130 -14.57 2.42 11.17
CA GLN A 130 -15.24 1.12 11.35
C GLN A 130 -16.60 1.22 12.06
N VAL A 131 -16.84 2.28 12.84
CA VAL A 131 -18.18 2.56 13.41
C VAL A 131 -19.21 2.74 12.29
N PHE A 132 -18.83 3.44 11.22
CA PHE A 132 -19.70 3.72 10.08
C PHE A 132 -19.55 2.69 8.95
N ARG A 133 -18.41 2.00 8.88
CA ARG A 133 -18.11 0.94 7.90
C ARG A 133 -17.67 -0.35 8.61
N PRO A 134 -18.59 -1.14 9.20
CA PRO A 134 -18.24 -2.37 9.92
C PRO A 134 -17.53 -3.43 9.06
N ALA A 135 -17.72 -3.37 7.73
CA ALA A 135 -17.06 -4.24 6.77
C ALA A 135 -15.62 -3.83 6.45
N LEU A 136 -15.17 -2.63 6.84
CA LEU A 136 -13.81 -2.16 6.60
C LEU A 136 -12.80 -3.05 7.34
N ARG A 137 -11.93 -3.71 6.58
CA ARG A 137 -10.83 -4.52 7.13
C ARG A 137 -9.54 -3.71 7.12
N ALA A 138 -8.75 -3.84 8.18
CA ALA A 138 -7.46 -3.17 8.27
C ALA A 138 -6.42 -4.10 8.88
N ALA A 139 -5.20 -4.03 8.36
CA ALA A 139 -4.07 -4.82 8.84
C ALA A 139 -2.76 -4.09 8.63
N PHE A 140 -1.83 -4.37 9.52
CA PHE A 140 -0.44 -3.97 9.35
C PHE A 140 0.26 -4.82 8.31
N VAL A 141 1.17 -4.18 7.57
CA VAL A 141 2.12 -4.86 6.69
C VAL A 141 3.51 -4.43 7.10
N ILE A 142 4.34 -5.38 7.51
CA ILE A 142 5.74 -5.10 7.81
C ILE A 142 6.47 -4.81 6.50
N ASN A 143 7.02 -3.62 6.39
CA ASN A 143 7.76 -3.15 5.24
C ASN A 143 9.17 -2.70 5.65
N ARG A 144 10.10 -2.71 4.69
CA ARG A 144 11.51 -2.34 4.87
C ARG A 144 12.17 -3.10 6.02
N ARG A 145 11.86 -4.39 6.18
CA ARG A 145 12.50 -5.22 7.20
C ARG A 145 13.98 -5.44 6.90
N VAL A 146 14.85 -4.98 7.78
CA VAL A 146 16.29 -5.31 7.78
C VAL A 146 16.43 -6.62 8.59
N SER A 147 16.95 -7.69 8.00
CA SER A 147 16.87 -9.11 8.46
C SER A 147 17.33 -9.44 9.90
N THR A 148 16.77 -10.55 10.45
CA THR A 148 17.15 -11.41 11.63
C THR A 148 17.77 -10.79 12.88
N THR A 149 17.66 -9.49 13.08
CA THR A 149 17.92 -8.92 14.41
C THR A 149 16.79 -9.35 15.36
N VAL A 150 17.09 -9.43 16.66
CA VAL A 150 16.08 -9.64 17.71
C VAL A 150 14.89 -8.69 17.52
N ILE A 151 15.19 -7.45 17.10
CA ILE A 151 14.25 -6.38 16.74
C ILE A 151 13.20 -6.83 15.71
N GLY A 152 13.57 -7.63 14.70
CA GLY A 152 12.61 -8.12 13.69
C GLY A 152 11.64 -9.17 14.23
N ARG A 153 12.03 -9.96 15.24
CA ARG A 153 11.12 -10.87 15.97
C ARG A 153 10.23 -10.08 16.94
N GLU A 154 10.83 -9.13 17.65
CA GLU A 154 10.12 -8.22 18.54
C GLU A 154 9.07 -7.41 17.80
N ALA A 155 9.33 -6.93 16.58
CA ALA A 155 8.36 -6.15 15.82
C ALA A 155 7.05 -6.89 15.55
N ARG A 156 7.11 -8.18 15.20
CA ARG A 156 5.89 -9.00 15.02
C ARG A 156 5.18 -9.24 16.35
N GLN A 157 5.92 -9.40 17.44
CA GLN A 157 5.36 -9.53 18.78
C GLN A 157 4.67 -8.22 19.22
N SER A 158 5.31 -7.06 19.02
CA SER A 158 4.72 -5.75 19.30
C SER A 158 3.50 -5.46 18.42
N LEU A 159 3.44 -5.98 17.19
CA LEU A 159 2.25 -5.95 16.36
C LEU A 159 1.13 -6.86 16.86
N ALA A 160 1.46 -7.96 17.53
CA ALA A 160 0.46 -8.85 18.13
C ALA A 160 -0.27 -8.19 19.31
N GLU A 161 0.33 -7.18 19.94
CA GLU A 161 -0.28 -6.37 21.00
C GLU A 161 -1.16 -5.24 20.44
N GLN A 162 -1.10 -4.97 19.13
CA GLN A 162 -1.93 -3.95 18.50
C GLN A 162 -3.37 -4.43 18.30
N PRO A 163 -4.35 -3.51 18.29
CA PRO A 163 -5.75 -3.88 18.12
C PRO A 163 -6.12 -4.28 16.69
N LEU A 164 -5.20 -4.17 15.72
CA LEU A 164 -5.40 -4.60 14.34
C LEU A 164 -4.43 -5.75 14.03
N PRO A 165 -4.84 -6.74 13.22
CA PRO A 165 -3.96 -7.84 12.85
C PRO A 165 -2.81 -7.36 11.96
N ALA A 166 -1.75 -8.17 11.88
CA ALA A 166 -0.71 -8.02 10.86
C ALA A 166 -0.84 -9.14 9.82
N LEU A 167 -0.60 -8.81 8.55
CA LEU A 167 -0.46 -9.81 7.50
C LEU A 167 0.75 -10.71 7.77
N ARG A 168 0.70 -11.93 7.25
CA ARG A 168 1.80 -12.89 7.36
C ARG A 168 2.95 -12.50 6.46
N SER A 169 2.66 -11.97 5.27
CA SER A 169 3.64 -11.50 4.30
C SER A 169 4.36 -10.27 4.81
N GLU A 170 5.67 -10.25 4.61
CA GLU A 170 6.56 -9.15 4.99
C GLU A 170 7.39 -8.75 3.78
N VAL A 171 7.72 -7.46 3.68
CA VAL A 171 8.58 -6.93 2.62
C VAL A 171 9.88 -6.44 3.24
N HIS A 172 11.01 -6.98 2.77
CA HIS A 172 12.31 -6.65 3.32
C HIS A 172 12.90 -5.41 2.67
N GLN A 173 13.79 -4.73 3.40
CA GLN A 173 14.55 -3.63 2.83
C GLN A 173 15.55 -4.18 1.83
N ARG A 174 15.37 -3.83 0.56
CA ARG A 174 16.20 -4.33 -0.55
C ARG A 174 16.49 -3.18 -1.51
N ILE A 175 17.73 -3.13 -2.01
CA ILE A 175 18.18 -2.09 -2.95
C ILE A 175 17.33 -2.10 -4.23
N VAL A 176 16.92 -3.29 -4.70
CA VAL A 176 16.10 -3.44 -5.91
C VAL A 176 14.80 -2.63 -5.88
N PHE A 177 14.21 -2.38 -4.71
CA PHE A 177 13.02 -1.52 -4.62
C PHE A 177 13.35 -0.05 -4.92
N ALA A 178 14.49 0.45 -4.47
CA ALA A 178 14.92 1.81 -4.78
C ALA A 178 15.25 1.97 -6.26
N ASP A 179 16.04 1.03 -6.81
CA ASP A 179 16.47 1.06 -8.21
C ASP A 179 15.29 0.92 -9.18
N SER A 180 14.35 0.00 -8.89
CA SER A 180 13.16 -0.21 -9.73
C SER A 180 12.24 1.01 -9.72
N VAL A 181 11.98 1.62 -8.55
CA VAL A 181 11.17 2.85 -8.45
C VAL A 181 11.82 4.00 -9.21
N ALA A 182 13.14 4.18 -9.10
CA ALA A 182 13.88 5.20 -9.85
C ALA A 182 13.77 5.01 -11.38
N ALA A 183 13.58 3.77 -11.84
CA ALA A 183 13.42 3.43 -13.25
C ALA A 183 11.95 3.28 -13.71
N GLY A 184 10.95 3.53 -12.86
CA GLY A 184 9.54 3.28 -13.21
C GLY A 184 9.23 1.81 -13.49
N ARG A 185 10.00 0.89 -12.90
CA ARG A 185 9.86 -0.56 -13.00
C ARG A 185 9.33 -1.14 -11.70
N LEU A 186 8.77 -2.33 -11.76
CA LEU A 186 8.55 -3.20 -10.61
C LEU A 186 9.84 -3.92 -10.26
N ALA A 187 10.04 -4.28 -8.99
CA ALA A 187 11.19 -5.07 -8.57
C ALA A 187 11.31 -6.40 -9.35
N ARG A 188 10.19 -7.06 -9.68
CA ARG A 188 10.18 -8.28 -10.50
C ARG A 188 10.55 -8.06 -11.97
N GLU A 189 10.39 -6.86 -12.52
CA GLU A 189 10.85 -6.56 -13.88
C GLU A 189 12.38 -6.39 -13.91
N THR A 190 12.98 -5.92 -12.80
CA THR A 190 14.44 -5.79 -12.66
C THR A 190 15.11 -7.11 -12.25
N ALA A 191 14.49 -7.85 -11.33
CA ALA A 191 15.03 -9.11 -10.80
C ALA A 191 13.88 -10.13 -10.57
N PRO A 192 13.45 -10.86 -11.61
CA PRO A 192 12.28 -11.75 -11.57
C PRO A 192 12.36 -12.84 -10.50
N ASP A 193 13.53 -13.45 -10.33
CA ASP A 193 13.74 -14.55 -9.37
C ASP A 193 14.22 -14.07 -7.99
N SER A 194 14.14 -12.76 -7.73
CA SER A 194 14.57 -12.20 -6.46
C SER A 194 13.59 -12.50 -5.33
N ALA A 195 14.08 -12.44 -4.09
CA ALA A 195 13.20 -12.49 -2.93
C ALA A 195 12.21 -11.30 -2.90
N ALA A 196 12.58 -10.13 -3.45
CA ALA A 196 11.68 -8.98 -3.54
C ALA A 196 10.43 -9.30 -4.40
N ALA A 197 10.64 -9.94 -5.55
CA ALA A 197 9.54 -10.37 -6.42
C ALA A 197 8.61 -11.34 -5.68
N ARG A 198 9.18 -12.38 -5.06
CA ARG A 198 8.41 -13.37 -4.27
C ARG A 198 7.65 -12.75 -3.09
N GLU A 199 8.25 -11.79 -2.38
CA GLU A 199 7.61 -11.09 -1.26
C GLU A 199 6.38 -10.29 -1.71
N ILE A 200 6.48 -9.58 -2.84
CA ILE A 200 5.34 -8.86 -3.41
C ILE A 200 4.24 -9.81 -3.89
N THR A 201 4.60 -10.88 -4.60
CA THR A 201 3.62 -11.90 -5.02
C THR A 201 2.90 -12.51 -3.80
N ALA A 202 3.64 -12.87 -2.75
CA ALA A 202 3.05 -13.42 -1.52
C ALA A 202 2.11 -12.42 -0.83
N LEU A 203 2.49 -11.14 -0.76
CA LEU A 203 1.65 -10.07 -0.21
C LEU A 203 0.35 -9.90 -0.99
N VAL A 204 0.42 -9.91 -2.32
CA VAL A 204 -0.75 -9.78 -3.20
C VAL A 204 -1.66 -10.99 -3.10
N ASP A 205 -1.10 -12.20 -3.09
CA ASP A 205 -1.86 -13.44 -2.90
C ASP A 205 -2.58 -13.47 -1.55
N GLU A 206 -1.91 -13.06 -0.47
CA GLU A 206 -2.53 -12.93 0.84
C GLU A 206 -3.63 -11.88 0.84
N LEU A 207 -3.39 -10.71 0.24
CA LEU A 207 -4.37 -9.63 0.13
C LEU A 207 -5.63 -10.06 -0.62
N LEU A 208 -5.49 -10.84 -1.70
CA LEU A 208 -6.62 -11.37 -2.48
C LEU A 208 -7.43 -12.40 -1.68
N ARG A 209 -6.75 -13.28 -0.93
CA ARG A 209 -7.39 -14.30 -0.09
C ARG A 209 -7.92 -13.77 1.23
N TRP A 210 -7.62 -12.53 1.60
CA TRP A 210 -8.01 -11.97 2.89
C TRP A 210 -9.54 -11.79 2.94
N PRO A 211 -10.28 -12.54 3.78
CA PRO A 211 -11.73 -12.52 3.79
C PRO A 211 -12.31 -11.12 4.04
N THR A 212 -13.34 -10.77 3.27
CA THR A 212 -14.24 -9.62 3.49
C THR A 212 -15.12 -9.83 4.71
#